data_AF-A0A6L5YMV7-F1
#
_entry.id   AF-A0A6L5YMV7-F1
#
_cell.length_a   1.000
_cell.length_b   1.000
_cell.length_c   1.000
_cell.angle_alpha   90.00
_cell.angle_beta   90.00
_cell.angle_gamma   90.00
#
_symmetry.space_group_name_H-M   'P 1'
#
loop_
_entity.id
_entity.type
_entity.pdbx_description
1 polymer ?
#
loop_
_entity_poly.entity_id
_entity_poly.type
_entity_poly.pdbx_seq_one_letter_code
_entity_poly.pdbx_strand_id
1 'polypeptide(L)'
;MAVRYTEEQLNTVDKSLLIQMFLNQQEQLETLTAEVRSLNEKMQLMMEQMVLANRNRFGRSSEKMADAGQISFMEVDGTIVFFNEAEAVCDLDAPEPEQLEESTPRPVKKKGKREQDM
;
A
#
# COMPACT_ATOMS: atom_id res chain seq x y z
N MET A 1 13.38 30.53 -19.74
CA MET A 1 12.49 31.49 -19.04
C MET A 1 11.41 31.89 -20.03
N ALA A 2 10.13 31.82 -19.66
CA ALA A 2 9.05 32.30 -20.52
C ALA A 2 9.22 33.82 -20.72
N VAL A 3 9.13 34.28 -21.98
CA VAL A 3 9.20 35.70 -22.32
C VAL A 3 7.98 36.39 -21.69
N ARG A 4 8.23 37.40 -20.84
CA ARG A 4 7.17 38.22 -20.24
C ARG A 4 7.09 39.55 -20.98
N TYR A 5 5.91 39.88 -21.44
CA TYR A 5 5.62 41.16 -22.07
C TYR A 5 5.12 42.15 -21.04
N THR A 6 5.53 43.41 -21.15
CA THR A 6 4.92 44.50 -20.38
C THR A 6 3.63 44.97 -21.05
N GLU A 7 2.76 45.64 -20.28
CA GLU A 7 1.51 46.19 -20.81
C GLU A 7 1.74 47.16 -21.97
N GLU A 8 2.76 48.02 -21.87
CA GLU A 8 3.15 48.95 -22.94
C GLU A 8 3.56 48.23 -24.23
N GLN A 9 4.30 47.12 -24.11
CA GLN A 9 4.67 46.30 -25.26
C GLN A 9 3.43 45.69 -25.91
N LEU A 10 2.50 45.15 -25.13
CA LEU A 10 1.26 44.56 -25.65
C LEU A 10 0.36 45.60 -26.33
N ASN A 11 0.33 46.84 -25.82
CA ASN A 11 -0.44 47.94 -26.44
C ASN A 11 0.10 48.38 -27.81
N THR A 12 1.35 48.03 -28.15
CA THR A 12 1.96 48.34 -29.46
C THR A 12 1.84 47.20 -30.47
N VAL A 13 1.33 46.03 -30.05
CA VAL A 13 1.25 44.82 -30.86
C VAL A 13 -0.07 44.75 -31.62
N ASP A 14 -0.03 44.21 -32.83
CA ASP A 14 -1.22 44.00 -33.66
C ASP A 14 -2.24 43.08 -32.98
N LYS A 15 -3.53 43.41 -33.16
CA LYS A 15 -4.66 42.66 -32.59
C LYS A 15 -4.65 41.17 -33.00
N SER A 16 -4.23 40.86 -34.23
CA SER A 16 -4.12 39.47 -34.71
C SER A 16 -3.09 38.67 -33.90
N LEU A 17 -1.95 39.27 -33.57
CA LEU A 17 -0.91 38.63 -32.76
C LEU A 17 -1.37 38.44 -31.31
N LEU A 18 -2.07 39.42 -30.74
CA LEU A 18 -2.70 39.29 -29.41
C LEU A 18 -3.69 38.13 -29.36
N ILE A 19 -4.54 37.99 -30.38
CA ILE A 19 -5.50 36.86 -30.48
C ILE A 19 -4.74 35.53 -30.53
N GLN A 20 -3.69 35.43 -31.36
CA GLN A 20 -2.91 34.20 -31.48
C GLN A 20 -2.19 33.84 -30.16
N MET A 21 -1.61 34.82 -29.48
CA MET A 21 -0.99 34.61 -28.17
C MET A 21 -2.01 34.12 -27.13
N PHE A 22 -3.22 34.69 -27.14
CA PHE A 22 -4.28 34.27 -26.23
C PHE A 22 -4.76 32.84 -26.50
N LEU A 23 -4.97 32.48 -27.77
CA LEU A 23 -5.34 31.11 -28.15
C LEU A 23 -4.26 30.10 -27.74
N ASN A 24 -2.99 30.45 -27.93
CA ASN A 24 -1.88 29.59 -27.50
C ASN A 24 -1.81 29.45 -25.97
N GLN A 25 -2.10 30.52 -25.22
CA GLN A 25 -2.20 30.45 -23.76
C GLN A 25 -3.34 29.55 -23.30
N GLN A 26 -4.49 29.56 -23.98
CA GLN A 26 -5.60 28.65 -23.66
C GLN A 26 -5.17 27.18 -23.80
N GLU A 27 -4.56 26.83 -24.94
CA GLU A 27 -4.06 25.47 -25.19
C GLU A 27 -3.01 25.04 -24.16
N GLN A 28 -2.07 25.93 -23.83
CA GLN A 28 -1.06 25.66 -22.80
C GLN A 28 -1.69 25.43 -21.42
N LEU A 29 -2.70 26.24 -21.04
CA LEU A 29 -3.40 26.11 -19.76
C LEU A 29 -4.20 24.80 -19.69
N GLU A 30 -4.87 24.42 -20.77
CA GLU A 30 -5.59 23.15 -20.84
C GLU A 30 -4.64 21.96 -20.71
N THR A 31 -3.53 21.99 -21.44
CA THR A 31 -2.48 20.95 -21.38
C THR A 31 -1.91 20.83 -19.98
N LEU A 32 -1.51 21.96 -19.38
CA LEU A 32 -0.98 21.97 -18.01
C LEU A 32 -2.00 21.46 -16.99
N THR A 33 -3.27 21.81 -17.16
CA THR A 33 -4.34 21.33 -16.28
C THR A 33 -4.54 19.82 -16.39
N ALA A 34 -4.46 19.27 -17.61
CA ALA A 34 -4.53 17.83 -17.84
C ALA A 34 -3.33 17.09 -17.24
N GLU A 35 -2.12 17.63 -17.42
CA GLU A 35 -0.88 17.10 -16.86
C GLU A 35 -0.93 17.08 -15.32
N VAL A 36 -1.36 18.18 -14.69
CA VAL A 36 -1.51 18.28 -13.23
C VAL A 36 -2.52 17.26 -12.72
N ARG A 37 -3.67 17.07 -13.40
CA ARG A 37 -4.64 16.03 -13.04
C ARG A 37 -4.03 14.63 -13.11
N SER A 38 -3.38 14.28 -14.22
CA SER A 38 -2.75 12.96 -14.39
C SER A 38 -1.64 12.72 -13.36
N LEU A 39 -0.86 13.77 -13.04
CA LEU A 39 0.17 13.68 -12.01
C LEU A 39 -0.44 13.43 -10.63
N ASN A 40 -1.53 14.10 -10.29
CA ASN A 40 -2.22 13.91 -9.02
C ASN A 40 -2.77 12.48 -8.88
N GLU A 41 -3.37 11.94 -9.95
CA GLU A 41 -3.84 10.55 -9.99
C GLU A 41 -2.70 9.55 -9.78
N LYS A 42 -1.58 9.73 -10.49
CA LYS A 42 -0.38 8.88 -10.30
C LYS A 42 0.18 8.96 -8.89
N MET A 43 0.18 10.15 -8.28
CA MET A 43 0.63 10.34 -6.91
C MET A 43 -0.30 9.61 -5.91
N GLN A 44 -1.60 9.65 -6.13
CA GLN A 44 -2.57 8.90 -5.31
C GLN A 44 -2.32 7.39 -5.41
N LEU A 45 -2.17 6.85 -6.62
CA LEU A 45 -1.85 5.43 -6.83
C LEU A 45 -0.52 5.04 -6.17
N MET A 46 0.51 5.89 -6.26
CA MET A 46 1.79 5.63 -5.60
C MET A 46 1.66 5.61 -4.08
N MET A 47 0.86 6.51 -3.51
CA MET A 47 0.59 6.54 -2.07
C MET A 47 -0.15 5.28 -1.61
N GLU A 48 -1.16 4.83 -2.36
CA GLU A 48 -1.87 3.57 -2.09
C GLU A 48 -0.91 2.37 -2.11
N GLN A 49 -0.03 2.28 -3.11
CA GLN A 49 0.99 1.22 -3.19
C GLN A 49 1.98 1.30 -2.03
N MET A 50 2.37 2.49 -1.59
CA MET A 50 3.25 2.66 -0.42
C MET A 50 2.58 2.17 0.88
N VAL A 51 1.31 2.50 1.06
CA VAL A 51 0.52 2.01 2.21
C VAL A 51 0.42 0.48 2.19
N LEU A 52 0.10 -0.10 1.03
CA LEU A 52 0.05 -1.56 0.87
C LEU A 52 1.42 -2.22 1.12
N ALA A 53 2.51 -1.65 0.61
CA ALA A 53 3.86 -2.15 0.84
C ALA A 53 4.27 -2.08 2.32
N ASN A 54 3.89 -1.02 3.02
CA ASN A 54 4.10 -0.89 4.46
C ASN A 54 3.27 -1.91 5.26
N ARG A 55 2.01 -2.15 4.85
CA ARG A 55 1.17 -3.21 5.44
C ARG A 55 1.77 -4.60 5.20
N ASN A 56 2.35 -4.86 4.02
CA ASN A 56 3.02 -6.13 3.74
C ASN A 56 4.28 -6.35 4.61
N ARG A 57 4.93 -5.28 5.09
CA ARG A 57 6.05 -5.35 6.03
C ARG A 57 5.61 -5.57 7.48
N PHE A 58 4.45 -5.05 7.88
CA PHE A 58 3.88 -5.24 9.22
C PHE A 58 2.64 -6.13 9.17
N GLY A 59 2.87 -7.45 9.29
CA GLY A 59 1.82 -8.47 9.31
C GLY A 59 2.38 -9.86 9.08
N ARG A 60 3.18 -10.06 8.03
CA ARG A 60 3.75 -11.37 7.67
C ARG A 60 4.91 -11.85 8.55
N SER A 61 5.65 -10.96 9.21
CA SER A 61 6.75 -11.37 10.10
C SER A 61 6.27 -11.86 11.46
N SER A 62 5.08 -11.42 11.90
CA SER A 62 4.39 -11.95 13.09
C SER A 62 3.44 -13.10 12.73
N GLU A 63 2.93 -13.15 11.51
CA GLU A 63 2.18 -14.27 10.96
C GLU A 63 3.17 -15.27 10.34
N LYS A 64 3.98 -15.91 11.18
CA LYS A 64 4.57 -17.20 10.80
C LYS A 64 3.43 -18.21 10.81
N MET A 65 2.59 -18.22 9.78
CA MET A 65 1.78 -19.40 9.46
C MET A 65 2.76 -20.50 9.04
N ALA A 66 3.30 -21.22 10.03
CA ALA A 66 3.91 -22.52 9.81
C ALA A 66 2.87 -23.55 9.38
N ASP A 67 1.59 -23.22 9.56
CA ASP A 67 0.47 -24.08 9.25
C ASP A 67 -0.43 -23.38 8.22
N ALA A 68 -0.36 -23.83 6.98
CA ALA A 68 -1.17 -23.33 5.88
C ALA A 68 -2.63 -23.85 5.91
N GLY A 69 -2.99 -24.65 6.94
CA GLY A 69 -4.25 -25.40 7.02
C GLY A 69 -5.34 -24.83 7.95
N GLN A 70 -5.14 -23.68 8.59
CA GLN A 70 -6.03 -23.32 9.71
C GLN A 70 -7.51 -23.08 9.33
N ILE A 71 -7.81 -22.73 8.08
CA ILE A 71 -9.19 -22.65 7.58
C ILE A 71 -9.23 -23.17 6.14
N SER A 72 -9.86 -24.33 5.92
CA SER A 72 -10.18 -24.81 4.57
C SER A 72 -11.66 -24.58 4.26
N PHE A 73 -11.93 -24.10 3.04
CA PHE A 73 -13.29 -23.92 2.54
C PHE A 73 -13.66 -25.15 1.71
N MET A 74 -14.59 -25.96 2.21
CA MET A 74 -15.19 -27.04 1.43
C MET A 74 -16.68 -26.76 1.23
N GLU A 75 -17.11 -26.76 -0.02
CA GLU A 75 -18.51 -26.64 -0.37
C GLU A 75 -19.11 -28.04 -0.47
N VAL A 76 -20.08 -28.34 0.39
CA VAL A 76 -20.87 -29.58 0.34
C VAL A 76 -22.33 -29.16 0.14
N ASP A 77 -22.95 -29.66 -0.93
CA ASP A 77 -24.35 -29.38 -1.29
C ASP A 77 -24.72 -27.88 -1.33
N GLY A 78 -23.82 -27.04 -1.86
CA GLY A 78 -24.07 -25.60 -2.03
C GLY A 78 -23.94 -24.77 -0.76
N THR A 79 -23.52 -25.38 0.35
CA THR A 79 -23.28 -24.69 1.63
C THR A 79 -21.80 -24.66 1.93
N ILE A 80 -21.25 -23.45 2.14
CA ILE A 80 -19.86 -23.28 2.58
C ILE A 80 -19.76 -23.73 4.03
N VAL A 81 -19.03 -24.83 4.27
CA VAL A 81 -18.75 -25.33 5.62
C VAL A 81 -17.35 -24.89 6.02
N PHE A 82 -17.24 -24.23 7.17
CA PHE A 82 -15.95 -23.81 7.74
C PHE A 82 -15.36 -24.97 8.52
N PHE A 83 -14.24 -25.51 8.05
CA PHE A 83 -13.48 -26.51 8.80
C PHE A 83 -12.26 -25.84 9.45
N ASN A 84 -12.29 -25.76 10.78
CA ASN A 84 -11.07 -25.65 11.56
C ASN A 84 -10.45 -27.06 11.57
N GLU A 85 -9.42 -27.29 10.74
CA GLU A 85 -8.80 -28.63 10.55
C GLU A 85 -8.39 -29.27 11.89
N ALA A 86 -7.93 -28.45 12.85
CA ALA A 86 -7.54 -28.89 14.18
C ALA A 86 -8.69 -29.55 14.96
N GLU A 87 -9.95 -29.13 14.76
CA GLU A 87 -11.11 -29.74 15.40
C GLU A 87 -11.60 -30.99 14.66
N ALA A 88 -11.43 -31.04 13.33
CA ALA A 88 -11.85 -32.18 12.52
C ALA A 88 -10.93 -33.41 12.67
N VAL A 89 -9.65 -33.19 12.98
CA VAL A 89 -8.62 -34.24 13.17
C VAL A 89 -8.32 -34.47 14.66
N CYS A 90 -9.05 -33.81 15.57
CA CYS A 90 -8.87 -33.96 17.01
C CYS A 90 -9.25 -35.38 17.47
N ASP A 91 -8.30 -36.09 18.06
CA ASP A 91 -8.53 -37.39 18.72
C ASP A 91 -9.17 -37.14 20.09
N LEU A 92 -10.48 -37.38 20.20
CA LEU A 92 -11.25 -37.13 21.42
C LEU A 92 -10.87 -38.06 22.59
N ASP A 93 -10.18 -39.17 22.31
CA ASP A 93 -9.71 -40.12 23.32
C ASP A 93 -8.29 -39.78 23.82
N ALA A 94 -7.63 -38.78 23.21
CA ALA A 94 -6.31 -38.33 23.65
C ALA A 94 -6.44 -37.54 24.98
N PRO A 95 -5.63 -37.87 26.01
CA PRO A 95 -5.65 -37.11 27.26
C PRO A 95 -5.18 -35.68 27.02
N GLU A 96 -5.90 -34.71 27.58
CA GLU A 96 -5.50 -33.30 27.51
C GLU A 96 -4.10 -33.10 28.13
N PRO A 97 -3.18 -32.42 27.42
CA PRO A 97 -1.85 -32.17 27.96
C PRO A 97 -1.92 -31.18 29.12
N GLU A 98 -1.28 -31.53 30.26
CA GLU A 98 -1.24 -30.67 31.46
C GLU A 98 -0.57 -29.30 31.22
N GLN A 99 0.25 -29.19 30.16
CA GLN A 99 0.89 -27.94 29.73
C GLN A 99 0.65 -27.72 28.23
N LEU A 100 -0.14 -26.70 27.91
CA LEU A 100 -0.45 -26.27 26.54
C LEU A 100 0.75 -25.62 25.83
N GLU A 101 1.73 -25.14 26.57
CA GLU A 101 2.94 -24.50 26.03
C GLU A 101 4.15 -25.40 26.23
N GLU A 102 4.86 -25.74 25.15
CA GLU A 102 6.22 -26.27 25.27
C GLU A 102 7.05 -25.26 26.07
N SER A 103 7.67 -25.70 27.17
CA SER A 103 8.52 -24.84 27.97
C SER A 103 9.77 -24.46 27.16
N THR A 104 9.66 -23.41 26.35
CA THR A 104 10.81 -22.91 25.60
C THR A 104 11.78 -22.30 26.61
N PRO A 105 13.05 -22.76 26.67
CA PRO A 105 14.02 -22.17 27.59
C PRO A 105 14.19 -20.70 27.21
N ARG A 106 13.84 -19.81 28.14
CA ARG A 106 13.94 -18.36 27.92
C ARG A 106 15.39 -18.03 27.52
N PRO A 107 15.61 -17.35 26.38
CA PRO A 107 16.97 -17.06 25.94
C PRO A 107 17.67 -16.20 27.00
N VAL A 108 18.83 -16.68 27.46
CA VAL A 108 19.65 -15.98 28.45
C VAL A 108 20.06 -14.64 27.87
N LYS A 109 19.78 -13.55 28.59
CA LYS A 109 20.18 -12.19 28.17
C LYS A 109 21.70 -12.13 28.10
N LYS A 110 22.27 -12.09 26.89
CA LYS A 110 23.69 -11.76 26.69
C LYS A 110 23.91 -10.29 27.04
N LYS A 111 24.85 -10.00 27.94
CA LYS A 111 25.28 -8.64 28.30
C LYS A 111 25.83 -7.97 27.03
N GLY A 112 25.34 -6.78 26.68
CA GLY A 112 25.79 -6.01 25.50
C GLY A 112 24.85 -6.00 24.29
N LYS A 113 23.71 -6.71 24.32
CA LYS A 113 22.79 -6.79 23.17
C LYS A 113 22.25 -5.43 22.66
N ARG A 114 22.23 -4.41 23.54
CA ARG A 114 21.78 -3.05 23.21
C ARG A 114 22.75 -2.26 22.33
N GLU A 115 24.04 -2.62 22.34
CA GLU A 115 25.08 -1.97 21.50
C GLU A 115 25.19 -2.61 20.12
N GLN A 116 24.65 -3.82 19.94
CA GLN A 116 24.69 -4.56 18.68
C GLN A 116 23.47 -4.30 17.78
N ASP A 117 22.37 -3.82 18.37
CA ASP A 117 21.11 -3.46 17.69
C ASP A 117 21.00 -1.94 17.37
N MET A 118 22.05 -1.15 17.66
CA MET A 118 22.19 0.28 17.26
C MET A 118 23.11 0.39 16.04
#